data_AF-A0A525W7X0-F1
#
_entry.id   AF-A0A525W7X0-F1
#
_cell.length_a   1.000
_cell.length_b   1.000
_cell.length_c   1.000
_cell.angle_alpha   90.00
_cell.angle_beta   90.00
_cell.angle_gamma   90.00
#
_symmetry.space_group_name_H-M   'P 1'
#
loop_
_entity.id
_entity.type
_entity.pdbx_description
1 polymer ?
#
loop_
_entity_poly.entity_id
_entity_poly.type
_entity_poly.pdbx_seq_one_letter_code
_entity_poly.pdbx_strand_id
1 'polypeptide(L)'
;MRPAPLFEKTAQWFHRANASLLGTLPCAQGCTHCCIGLFPVTILDRQEIQRGLRTLPDEQRERIERTAAGQITVLTAAAPQLNTNRFIDQWPEEKSEQLIEQFDTWPCPALEQDGSCGLYEFRPLACRSMGVPPDDGVCVGGACAVQTSVPLIRLSKTIREEENHLAGMEAEEIEVLRRHEGAEGEELFLPYAFLPDSGTR
;
A
#
# COMPACT_ATOMS: atom_id res chain seq x y z
N MET A 1 -27.94 -7.09 -6.52
CA MET A 1 -26.83 -6.12 -6.59
C MET A 1 -25.59 -6.86 -6.12
N ARG A 2 -24.52 -6.94 -6.93
CA ARG A 2 -23.26 -7.56 -6.46
C ARG A 2 -22.63 -6.64 -5.40
N PRO A 3 -22.05 -7.17 -4.32
CA PRO A 3 -21.30 -6.35 -3.38
C PRO A 3 -20.16 -5.64 -4.13
N ALA A 4 -19.88 -4.40 -3.74
CA ALA A 4 -18.74 -3.65 -4.29
C ALA A 4 -17.43 -4.42 -4.00
N PRO A 5 -16.49 -4.47 -4.95
CA PRO A 5 -15.15 -5.03 -4.72
C PRO A 5 -14.46 -4.37 -3.52
N LEU A 6 -13.53 -5.09 -2.88
CA LEU A 6 -12.78 -4.60 -1.73
C LEU A 6 -12.12 -3.23 -2.01
N PHE A 7 -11.48 -3.07 -3.17
CA PHE A 7 -10.83 -1.80 -3.54
C PHE A 7 -11.80 -0.60 -3.60
N GLU A 8 -13.06 -0.80 -4.01
CA GLU A 8 -14.04 0.29 -4.03
C GLU A 8 -14.44 0.67 -2.61
N LYS A 9 -14.55 -0.32 -1.72
CA LYS A 9 -14.87 -0.11 -0.31
C LYS A 9 -13.75 0.65 0.40
N THR A 10 -12.48 0.32 0.12
CA THR A 10 -11.32 1.02 0.69
C THR A 10 -11.23 2.46 0.16
N ALA A 11 -11.51 2.69 -1.13
CA ALA A 11 -11.61 4.04 -1.68
C ALA A 11 -12.72 4.87 -1.02
N GLN A 12 -13.93 4.29 -0.88
CA GLN A 12 -15.05 4.96 -0.22
C GLN A 12 -14.76 5.29 1.25
N TRP A 13 -14.13 4.37 1.98
CA TRP A 13 -13.69 4.61 3.35
C TRP A 13 -12.73 5.80 3.43
N PHE A 14 -11.71 5.86 2.56
CA PHE A 14 -10.77 6.98 2.53
C PHE A 14 -11.47 8.33 2.29
N HIS A 15 -12.44 8.37 1.36
CA HIS A 15 -13.22 9.59 1.14
C HIS A 15 -14.05 9.99 2.36
N ARG A 16 -14.66 9.04 3.07
CA ARG A 16 -15.38 9.32 4.33
C ARG A 16 -14.44 9.79 5.44
N ALA A 17 -13.26 9.20 5.57
CA ALA A 17 -12.25 9.61 6.52
C ALA A 17 -11.80 11.05 6.23
N ASN A 18 -11.48 11.38 4.98
CA ASN A 18 -11.10 12.74 4.58
C ASN A 18 -12.22 13.75 4.86
N ALA A 19 -13.46 13.43 4.49
CA ALA A 19 -14.62 14.28 4.75
C ALA A 19 -14.84 14.53 6.25
N SER A 20 -14.66 13.51 7.08
CA SER A 20 -14.77 13.62 8.54
C SER A 20 -13.67 14.47 9.18
N LEU A 21 -12.55 14.60 8.47
CA LEU A 21 -11.46 15.50 8.81
C LEU A 21 -11.58 16.84 8.07
N LEU A 22 -12.76 17.19 7.56
CA LEU A 22 -13.04 18.45 6.86
C LEU A 22 -12.12 18.71 5.65
N GLY A 23 -11.66 17.65 4.99
CA GLY A 23 -10.76 17.76 3.84
C GLY A 23 -9.31 18.12 4.21
N THR A 24 -8.94 18.03 5.49
CA THR A 24 -7.61 18.44 5.98
C THR A 24 -6.55 17.35 5.87
N LEU A 25 -6.88 16.15 5.37
CA LEU A 25 -5.87 15.14 5.10
C LEU A 25 -4.90 15.66 4.03
N PRO A 26 -3.59 15.77 4.33
CA PRO A 26 -2.62 16.21 3.32
C PRO A 26 -2.43 15.19 2.20
N CYS A 27 -2.79 13.91 2.43
CA CYS A 27 -2.73 12.86 1.44
C CYS A 27 -3.75 13.12 0.31
N ALA A 28 -3.32 13.87 -0.70
CA ALA A 28 -4.01 14.15 -1.95
C ALA A 28 -3.04 13.95 -3.11
N GLN A 29 -3.53 13.96 -4.36
CA GLN A 29 -2.65 13.93 -5.52
C GLN A 29 -1.69 15.13 -5.49
N GLY A 30 -0.39 14.86 -5.62
CA GLY A 30 0.68 15.87 -5.45
C GLY A 30 1.32 15.91 -4.06
N CYS A 31 0.80 15.16 -3.08
CA CYS A 31 1.50 14.87 -1.83
C CYS A 31 2.35 13.61 -1.98
N THR A 32 3.61 13.66 -1.54
CA THR A 32 4.56 12.55 -1.70
C THR A 32 4.87 11.81 -0.40
N HIS A 33 4.46 12.33 0.76
CA HIS A 33 5.03 11.90 2.04
C HIS A 33 4.72 10.44 2.42
N CYS A 34 3.53 9.94 2.09
CA CYS A 34 3.18 8.53 2.26
C CYS A 34 3.68 7.63 1.10
N CYS A 35 4.27 8.22 0.07
CA CYS A 35 4.83 7.52 -1.08
C CYS A 35 6.36 7.33 -0.98
N ILE A 36 6.94 7.57 0.21
CA ILE A 36 8.35 7.37 0.51
C ILE A 36 8.45 6.30 1.60
N GLY A 37 9.27 5.28 1.37
CA GLY A 37 9.53 4.17 2.27
C GLY A 37 9.20 2.81 1.66
N LEU A 38 9.89 1.79 2.16
CA LEU A 38 9.56 0.39 1.92
C LEU A 38 8.48 -0.05 2.90
N PHE A 39 7.45 -0.75 2.42
CA PHE A 39 6.42 -1.34 3.27
C PHE A 39 5.84 -2.61 2.63
N PRO A 40 5.28 -3.52 3.43
CA PRO A 40 4.58 -4.69 2.91
C PRO A 40 3.23 -4.32 2.31
N VAL A 41 2.82 -5.08 1.32
CA VAL A 41 1.48 -5.06 0.72
C VAL A 41 1.01 -6.49 0.50
N THR A 42 -0.30 -6.68 0.38
CA THR A 42 -0.86 -8.02 0.20
C THR A 42 -0.86 -8.47 -1.27
N ILE A 43 -1.15 -9.75 -1.51
CA ILE A 43 -1.43 -10.26 -2.86
C ILE A 43 -2.66 -9.61 -3.50
N LEU A 44 -3.66 -9.17 -2.72
CA LEU A 44 -4.82 -8.46 -3.25
C LEU A 44 -4.46 -7.02 -3.63
N ASP A 45 -3.62 -6.36 -2.83
CA ASP A 45 -3.05 -5.06 -3.18
C ASP A 45 -2.27 -5.13 -4.49
N ARG A 46 -1.46 -6.18 -4.67
CA ARG A 46 -0.76 -6.46 -5.92
C ARG A 46 -1.73 -6.61 -7.09
N GLN A 47 -2.81 -7.38 -6.95
CA GLN A 47 -3.80 -7.54 -8.03
C GLN A 47 -4.42 -6.19 -8.44
N GLU A 48 -4.68 -5.32 -7.46
CA GLU A 48 -5.24 -4.00 -7.69
C GLU A 48 -4.23 -3.04 -8.34
N ILE A 49 -2.97 -3.04 -7.89
CA ILE A 49 -1.86 -2.30 -8.50
C ILE A 49 -1.68 -2.75 -9.97
N GLN A 50 -1.67 -4.06 -10.21
CA GLN A 50 -1.59 -4.63 -11.56
C GLN A 50 -2.79 -4.24 -12.43
N ARG A 51 -3.99 -4.13 -11.84
CA ARG A 51 -5.18 -3.61 -12.55
C ARG A 51 -4.96 -2.16 -12.99
N GLY A 52 -4.39 -1.33 -12.13
CA GLY A 52 -4.07 0.06 -12.47
C GLY A 52 -3.00 0.18 -13.53
N LEU A 53 -1.91 -0.58 -13.43
CA LEU A 53 -0.83 -0.60 -14.43
C LEU A 53 -1.33 -0.91 -15.84
N ARG A 54 -2.30 -1.82 -15.97
CA ARG A 54 -2.93 -2.15 -17.27
C ARG A 54 -3.73 -1.00 -17.89
N THR A 55 -4.09 0.03 -17.13
CA THR A 55 -4.80 1.21 -17.64
C THR A 55 -3.87 2.34 -18.07
N LEU A 56 -2.58 2.25 -17.74
CA LEU A 56 -1.61 3.29 -18.06
C LEU A 56 -1.07 3.15 -19.49
N PRO A 57 -0.63 4.26 -20.12
CA PRO A 57 0.18 4.21 -21.33
C PRO A 57 1.44 3.38 -21.12
N ASP A 58 1.90 2.70 -22.18
CA ASP A 58 3.06 1.79 -22.13
C ASP A 58 4.31 2.47 -21.56
N GLU A 59 4.61 3.70 -21.99
CA GLU A 59 5.76 4.47 -21.49
C GLU A 59 5.73 4.66 -19.97
N GLN A 60 4.57 5.01 -19.42
CA GLN A 60 4.40 5.23 -17.99
C GLN A 60 4.46 3.91 -17.22
N ARG A 61 3.81 2.85 -17.73
CA ARG A 61 3.85 1.51 -17.14
C ARG A 61 5.29 0.98 -17.08
N GLU A 62 6.02 1.04 -18.20
CA GLU A 62 7.41 0.56 -18.29
C GLU A 62 8.36 1.35 -17.38
N ARG A 63 8.13 2.66 -17.19
CA ARG A 63 8.89 3.47 -16.22
C ARG A 63 8.70 2.97 -14.79
N ILE A 64 7.46 2.69 -14.40
CA ILE A 64 7.11 2.18 -13.07
C ILE A 64 7.73 0.80 -12.87
N GLU A 65 7.54 -0.11 -13.81
CA GLU A 65 8.12 -1.47 -13.78
C GLU A 65 9.65 -1.43 -13.71
N ARG A 66 10.31 -0.55 -14.48
CA ARG A 66 11.77 -0.40 -14.44
C ARG A 66 12.27 0.09 -13.08
N THR A 67 11.56 1.03 -12.46
CA THR A 67 11.88 1.51 -11.11
C THR A 67 11.75 0.40 -10.09
N ALA A 68 10.64 -0.35 -10.14
CA ALA A 68 10.40 -1.49 -9.27
C ALA A 68 11.46 -2.60 -9.43
N ALA A 69 11.84 -2.94 -10.66
CA ALA A 69 12.89 -3.92 -10.93
C ALA A 69 14.26 -3.49 -10.39
N GLY A 70 14.58 -2.20 -10.49
CA GLY A 70 15.78 -1.63 -9.88
C GLY A 70 15.79 -1.76 -8.36
N GLN A 71 14.67 -1.44 -7.72
CA GLN A 71 14.50 -1.60 -6.26
C GLN A 71 14.60 -3.05 -5.83
N ILE A 72 13.95 -3.98 -6.54
CA ILE A 72 14.03 -5.42 -6.27
C ILE A 72 15.48 -5.91 -6.36
N THR A 73 16.25 -5.46 -7.34
CA THR A 73 17.67 -5.82 -7.47
C THR A 73 18.48 -5.41 -6.23
N VAL A 74 18.19 -4.24 -5.66
CA VAL A 74 18.84 -3.78 -4.42
C VAL A 74 18.32 -4.53 -3.19
N LEU A 75 17.01 -4.80 -3.11
CA LEU A 75 16.42 -5.61 -2.03
C LEU A 75 17.01 -7.00 -1.99
N THR A 76 17.11 -7.69 -3.13
CA THR A 76 17.65 -9.05 -3.19
C THR A 76 19.15 -9.10 -2.91
N ALA A 77 19.89 -8.01 -3.13
CA ALA A 77 21.28 -7.91 -2.69
C ALA A 77 21.39 -7.78 -1.16
N ALA A 78 20.49 -7.01 -0.52
CA ALA A 78 20.44 -6.87 0.94
C ALA A 78 19.84 -8.10 1.64
N ALA A 79 18.92 -8.80 0.97
CA ALA A 79 18.18 -9.93 1.48
C ALA A 79 18.08 -11.06 0.42
N PRO A 80 19.15 -11.86 0.24
CA PRO A 80 19.23 -12.87 -0.82
C PRO A 80 18.12 -13.91 -0.85
N GLN A 81 17.47 -14.19 0.29
CA GLN A 81 16.31 -15.10 0.35
C GLN A 81 15.12 -14.65 -0.54
N LEU A 82 15.03 -13.36 -0.86
CA LEU A 82 14.01 -12.80 -1.74
C LEU A 82 14.15 -13.25 -3.20
N ASN A 83 15.31 -13.81 -3.59
CA ASN A 83 15.49 -14.41 -4.92
C ASN A 83 14.73 -15.74 -5.07
N THR A 84 14.51 -16.45 -3.96
CA THR A 84 13.85 -17.76 -3.96
C THR A 84 12.38 -17.63 -3.59
N ASN A 85 12.08 -16.75 -2.62
CA ASN A 85 10.72 -16.52 -2.17
C ASN A 85 10.51 -15.02 -1.91
N ARG A 86 9.63 -14.39 -2.68
CA ARG A 86 9.28 -12.96 -2.55
C ARG A 86 8.37 -12.67 -1.36
N PHE A 87 7.77 -13.71 -0.78
CA PHE A 87 6.85 -13.58 0.34
C PHE A 87 7.58 -13.48 1.67
N ILE A 88 7.04 -12.66 2.56
CA ILE A 88 7.67 -12.31 3.85
C ILE A 88 6.87 -12.79 5.07
N ASP A 89 5.79 -13.55 4.89
CA ASP A 89 4.85 -13.95 5.97
C ASP A 89 5.54 -14.68 7.13
N GLN A 90 6.61 -15.42 6.83
CA GLN A 90 7.33 -16.25 7.78
C GLN A 90 8.63 -15.61 8.27
N TRP A 91 8.88 -14.35 7.93
CA TRP A 91 10.08 -13.67 8.36
C TRP A 91 9.94 -13.24 9.83
N PRO A 92 11.04 -13.28 10.61
CA PRO A 92 11.06 -12.59 11.90
C PRO A 92 10.74 -11.11 11.70
N GLU A 93 9.88 -10.56 12.57
CA GLU A 93 9.43 -9.17 12.52
C GLU A 93 10.62 -8.21 12.46
N GLU A 94 11.64 -8.44 13.30
CA GLU A 94 12.84 -7.60 13.38
C GLU A 94 13.61 -7.54 12.05
N LYS A 95 13.54 -8.60 11.24
CA LYS A 95 14.22 -8.65 9.95
C LYS A 95 13.48 -7.84 8.89
N SER A 96 12.15 -7.91 8.90
CA SER A 96 11.30 -7.10 8.03
C SER A 96 11.44 -5.62 8.38
N GLU A 97 11.40 -5.28 9.67
CA GLU A 97 11.62 -3.93 10.18
C GLU A 97 12.99 -3.37 9.78
N GLN A 98 14.06 -4.15 9.90
CA GLN A 98 15.40 -3.72 9.48
C GLN A 98 15.47 -3.30 8.00
N LEU A 99 14.81 -4.03 7.10
CA LEU A 99 14.77 -3.63 5.69
C LEU A 99 13.89 -2.39 5.48
N ILE A 100 12.77 -2.30 6.19
CA ILE A 100 11.87 -1.15 6.12
C ILE A 100 12.62 0.12 6.53
N GLU A 101 13.35 0.08 7.65
CA GLU A 101 14.20 1.18 8.12
C GLU A 101 15.35 1.48 7.15
N GLN A 102 16.02 0.44 6.63
CA GLN A 102 17.13 0.62 5.69
C GLN A 102 16.71 1.31 4.40
N PHE A 103 15.45 1.15 3.98
CA PHE A 103 14.91 1.67 2.73
C PHE A 103 13.75 2.65 2.94
N ASP A 104 13.73 3.35 4.08
CA ASP A 104 12.72 4.32 4.50
C ASP A 104 12.65 5.57 3.59
N THR A 105 13.68 5.83 2.79
CA THR A 105 13.78 6.94 1.85
C THR A 105 13.44 6.59 0.41
N TRP A 106 13.07 5.33 0.12
CA TRP A 106 12.79 4.91 -1.24
C TRP A 106 11.48 5.49 -1.78
N PRO A 107 11.48 6.11 -2.97
CA PRO A 107 10.23 6.51 -3.60
C PRO A 107 9.44 5.28 -4.05
N CYS A 108 8.12 5.30 -3.88
CA CYS A 108 7.23 4.33 -4.49
C CYS A 108 7.45 4.31 -6.02
N PRO A 109 7.48 3.12 -6.68
CA PRO A 109 7.61 3.03 -8.13
C PRO A 109 6.59 3.84 -8.93
N ALA A 110 5.37 3.99 -8.42
CA ALA A 110 4.31 4.80 -9.04
C ALA A 110 4.41 6.30 -8.77
N LEU A 111 5.43 6.78 -8.05
CA LEU A 111 5.63 8.20 -7.82
C LEU A 111 6.15 8.87 -9.10
N GLU A 112 5.46 9.91 -9.53
CA GLU A 112 5.82 10.75 -10.67
C GLU A 112 6.73 11.92 -10.24
N GLN A 113 7.42 12.52 -11.21
CA GLN A 113 8.36 13.64 -10.93
C GLN A 113 7.67 14.88 -10.37
N ASP A 114 6.40 15.09 -10.70
CA ASP A 114 5.57 16.18 -10.18
C ASP A 114 5.00 15.88 -8.77
N GLY A 115 5.36 14.73 -8.19
CA GLY A 115 4.88 14.28 -6.88
C GLY A 115 3.49 13.65 -6.91
N SER A 116 2.88 13.47 -8.09
CA SER A 116 1.63 12.74 -8.21
C SER A 116 1.86 11.22 -8.19
N CYS A 117 0.83 10.47 -7.80
CA CYS A 117 0.84 9.01 -7.90
C CYS A 117 0.24 8.60 -9.24
N GLY A 118 1.00 7.89 -10.08
CA GLY A 118 0.53 7.35 -11.35
C GLY A 118 -0.60 6.32 -11.21
N LEU A 119 -0.84 5.80 -10.00
CA LEU A 119 -1.89 4.83 -9.68
C LEU A 119 -2.86 5.33 -8.59
N TYR A 120 -3.08 6.64 -8.49
CA TYR A 120 -3.83 7.24 -7.37
C TYR A 120 -5.21 6.60 -7.11
N GLU A 121 -5.95 6.27 -8.18
CA GLU A 121 -7.28 5.62 -8.09
C GLU A 121 -7.20 4.15 -7.68
N PHE A 122 -6.08 3.48 -7.96
CA PHE A 122 -5.82 2.06 -7.68
C PHE A 122 -4.99 1.87 -6.41
N ARG A 123 -4.94 2.88 -5.54
CA ARG A 123 -4.22 2.79 -4.26
C ARG A 123 -4.89 1.73 -3.37
N PRO A 124 -4.14 0.74 -2.87
CA PRO A 124 -4.65 -0.25 -1.92
C PRO A 124 -5.04 0.34 -0.57
N LEU A 125 -5.59 -0.49 0.33
CA LEU A 125 -5.91 -0.08 1.70
C LEU A 125 -4.65 0.44 2.41
N ALA A 126 -3.54 -0.28 2.32
CA ALA A 126 -2.25 0.12 2.90
C ALA A 126 -1.82 1.53 2.47
N CYS A 127 -1.95 1.88 1.17
CA CYS A 127 -1.60 3.24 0.72
C CYS A 127 -2.57 4.31 1.21
N ARG A 128 -3.85 3.97 1.45
CA ARG A 128 -4.88 4.92 1.89
C ARG A 128 -4.81 5.18 3.38
N SER A 129 -4.53 4.15 4.18
CA SER A 129 -4.41 4.25 5.64
C SER A 129 -3.16 5.01 6.08
N MET A 130 -2.05 4.92 5.35
CA MET A 130 -0.81 5.65 5.66
C MET A 130 -0.98 7.18 5.78
N GLY A 131 -1.99 7.76 5.12
CA GLY A 131 -2.28 9.19 5.22
C GLY A 131 -3.26 9.56 6.34
N VAL A 132 -3.87 8.57 7.01
CA VAL A 132 -4.91 8.74 8.01
C VAL A 132 -4.29 8.81 9.42
N PRO A 133 -4.58 9.85 10.23
CA PRO A 133 -4.04 9.99 11.57
C PRO A 133 -4.26 8.73 12.44
N PRO A 134 -3.20 8.09 12.94
CA PRO A 134 -3.34 6.98 13.87
C PRO A 134 -3.91 7.46 15.21
N ASP A 135 -4.72 6.61 15.84
CA ASP A 135 -5.37 6.88 17.13
C ASP A 135 -5.27 5.64 18.02
N ASP A 136 -4.52 5.75 19.12
CA ASP A 136 -4.33 4.68 20.11
C ASP A 136 -5.42 4.67 21.20
N GLY A 137 -6.46 5.51 21.05
CA GLY A 137 -7.53 5.71 22.01
C GLY A 137 -7.22 6.77 23.08
N VAL A 138 -5.93 7.09 23.30
CA VAL A 138 -5.47 8.11 24.24
C VAL A 138 -5.16 9.41 23.50
N CYS A 139 -4.39 9.35 22.42
CA CYS A 139 -3.95 10.47 21.61
C CYS A 139 -4.19 10.20 20.12
N VAL A 140 -4.20 11.28 19.32
CA VAL A 140 -4.17 11.20 17.86
C VAL A 140 -2.85 11.80 17.39
N GLY A 141 -2.07 11.01 16.67
CA GLY A 141 -0.79 11.42 16.08
C GLY A 141 -0.94 11.87 14.64
N GLY A 142 0.03 12.64 14.13
CA GLY A 142 0.11 12.88 12.69
C GLY A 142 0.57 11.60 12.00
N ALA A 143 -0.07 11.19 10.91
CA ALA A 143 0.36 10.03 10.13
C ALA A 143 1.66 10.32 9.34
N CYS A 144 2.00 11.60 9.17
CA CYS A 144 3.17 12.05 8.42
C CYS A 144 3.71 13.38 8.97
N ALA A 145 4.94 13.75 8.59
CA ALA A 145 5.58 14.97 9.08
C ALA A 145 4.90 16.27 8.62
N VAL A 146 3.96 16.20 7.67
CA VAL A 146 3.17 17.35 7.20
C VAL A 146 1.81 17.47 7.89
N GLN A 147 1.39 16.48 8.69
CA GLN A 147 0.19 16.57 9.53
C GLN A 147 0.55 17.20 10.89
N THR A 148 0.87 18.50 10.86
CA THR A 148 1.32 19.25 12.05
C THR A 148 0.23 20.12 12.69
N SER A 149 -0.98 20.12 12.15
CA SER A 149 -2.10 20.94 12.66
C SER A 149 -2.55 20.45 14.04
N VAL A 150 -2.52 21.33 15.04
CA VAL A 150 -2.98 21.03 16.41
C VAL A 150 -4.25 21.85 16.71
N PRO A 151 -5.32 21.22 17.26
CA PRO A 151 -5.45 19.80 17.56
C PRO A 151 -5.64 18.97 16.30
N LEU A 152 -5.03 17.79 16.25
CA LEU A 152 -5.39 16.79 15.26
C LEU A 152 -6.81 16.32 15.54
N ILE A 153 -7.66 16.33 14.50
CA ILE A 153 -9.05 15.91 14.62
C ILE A 153 -9.07 14.38 14.73
N ARG A 154 -9.67 13.88 15.81
CA ARG A 154 -9.92 12.45 16.01
C ARG A 154 -11.03 11.98 15.06
N LEU A 155 -10.73 10.99 14.23
CA LEU A 155 -11.75 10.29 13.45
C LEU A 155 -12.80 9.67 14.36
N SER A 156 -14.07 9.65 13.93
CA SER A 156 -15.12 8.98 14.69
C SER A 156 -14.80 7.50 14.89
N LYS A 157 -15.27 6.94 16.00
CA LYS A 157 -15.09 5.51 16.29
C LYS A 157 -15.57 4.63 15.12
N THR A 158 -16.69 4.98 14.50
CA THR A 158 -17.25 4.28 13.34
C THR A 158 -16.26 4.19 12.18
N ILE A 159 -15.60 5.29 11.80
CA ILE A 159 -14.67 5.28 10.66
C ILE A 159 -13.42 4.47 10.96
N ARG A 160 -12.94 4.49 12.21
CA ARG A 160 -11.81 3.64 12.62
C ARG A 160 -12.19 2.16 12.62
N GLU A 161 -13.39 1.81 13.06
CA GLU A 161 -13.88 0.42 13.00
C GLU A 161 -14.11 -0.05 11.56
N GLU A 162 -14.47 0.84 10.63
CA GLU A 162 -14.56 0.53 9.21
C GLU A 162 -13.21 0.11 8.61
N GLU A 163 -12.11 0.75 9.01
CA GLU A 163 -10.75 0.35 8.58
C GLU A 163 -10.42 -1.08 9.01
N ASN A 164 -10.64 -1.38 10.29
CA ASN A 164 -10.46 -2.73 10.83
C ASN A 164 -11.34 -3.77 10.11
N HIS A 165 -12.58 -3.39 9.78
CA HIS A 165 -13.47 -4.26 9.03
C HIS A 165 -12.97 -4.53 7.61
N LEU A 166 -12.44 -3.51 6.92
CA LEU A 166 -11.84 -3.67 5.59
C LEU A 166 -10.61 -4.59 5.62
N ALA A 167 -9.73 -4.44 6.62
CA ALA A 167 -8.59 -5.33 6.81
C ALA A 167 -9.05 -6.78 7.09
N GLY A 168 -10.12 -6.96 7.86
CA GLY A 168 -10.72 -8.29 8.07
C GLY A 168 -11.29 -8.90 6.78
N MET A 169 -11.97 -8.10 5.97
CA MET A 169 -12.45 -8.54 4.65
C MET A 169 -11.30 -8.94 3.72
N GLU A 170 -10.21 -8.17 3.73
CA GLU A 170 -9.00 -8.48 2.96
C GLU A 170 -8.42 -9.83 3.36
N ALA A 171 -8.26 -10.09 4.67
CA ALA A 171 -7.76 -11.36 5.18
C ALA A 171 -8.66 -12.54 4.77
N GLU A 172 -9.98 -12.39 4.84
CA GLU A 172 -10.94 -13.42 4.39
C GLU A 172 -10.82 -13.71 2.89
N GLU A 173 -10.71 -12.67 2.05
CA GLU A 173 -10.54 -12.81 0.60
C GLU A 173 -9.20 -13.46 0.24
N ILE A 174 -8.11 -13.13 0.95
CA ILE A 174 -6.80 -13.78 0.83
C ILE A 174 -6.92 -15.28 1.15
N GLU A 175 -7.56 -15.65 2.26
CA GLU A 175 -7.72 -17.05 2.64
C GLU A 175 -8.51 -17.86 1.59
N VAL A 176 -9.53 -17.25 0.99
CA VAL A 176 -10.27 -17.84 -0.14
C VAL A 176 -9.36 -18.01 -1.35
N LEU A 177 -8.60 -16.98 -1.72
CA LEU A 177 -7.68 -17.00 -2.85
C LEU A 177 -6.61 -18.10 -2.69
N ARG A 178 -6.03 -18.23 -1.50
CA ARG A 178 -5.04 -19.28 -1.19
C ARG A 178 -5.62 -20.68 -1.35
N ARG A 179 -6.86 -20.91 -0.91
CA ARG A 179 -7.54 -22.20 -1.06
C ARG A 179 -7.83 -22.56 -2.52
N HIS A 180 -8.10 -21.56 -3.37
CA HIS A 180 -8.43 -21.79 -4.78
C HIS A 180 -7.20 -21.86 -5.70
N GLU A 181 -6.23 -20.98 -5.51
CA GLU A 181 -5.09 -20.78 -6.42
C GLU A 181 -3.77 -21.35 -5.89
N GLY A 182 -3.72 -21.76 -4.61
CA GLY A 182 -2.51 -22.31 -4.00
C GLY A 182 -1.40 -21.28 -3.79
N ALA A 183 -1.74 -20.00 -3.58
CA ALA A 183 -0.76 -18.93 -3.40
C ALA A 183 0.26 -19.25 -2.28
N GLU A 184 1.55 -19.06 -2.60
CA GLU A 184 2.68 -19.46 -1.75
C GLU A 184 2.87 -18.57 -0.51
N GLY A 185 2.26 -17.37 -0.48
CA GLY A 185 2.25 -16.42 0.64
C GLY A 185 1.22 -15.29 0.46
N GLU A 186 1.12 -14.38 1.43
CA GLU A 186 0.11 -13.31 1.50
C GLU A 186 0.75 -11.92 1.35
N GLU A 187 1.89 -11.71 1.98
CA GLU A 187 2.57 -10.42 2.04
C GLU A 187 3.90 -10.40 1.28
N LEU A 188 4.15 -9.28 0.60
CA LEU A 188 5.36 -9.00 -0.17
C LEU A 188 5.72 -7.53 -0.06
N PHE A 189 6.99 -7.17 -0.23
CA PHE A 189 7.37 -5.76 -0.26
C PHE A 189 6.81 -5.03 -1.48
N LEU A 190 6.36 -3.79 -1.30
CA LEU A 190 5.71 -2.96 -2.31
C LEU A 190 6.32 -3.05 -3.73
N PRO A 191 7.66 -2.98 -3.94
CA PRO A 191 8.22 -3.05 -5.29
C PRO A 191 7.81 -4.30 -6.07
N TYR A 192 7.64 -5.44 -5.40
CA TYR A 192 7.17 -6.67 -6.03
C TYR A 192 5.75 -6.54 -6.58
N ALA A 193 4.88 -5.70 -6.03
CA ALA A 193 3.51 -5.53 -6.51
C ALA A 193 3.44 -4.93 -7.93
N PHE A 194 4.49 -4.24 -8.38
CA PHE A 194 4.54 -3.56 -9.67
C PHE A 194 4.99 -4.42 -10.83
N LEU A 195 5.62 -5.57 -10.56
CA LEU A 195 6.07 -6.47 -11.62
C LEU A 195 5.06 -7.59 -11.88
N PRO A 196 4.84 -8.00 -13.14
CA PRO A 196 4.04 -9.19 -13.45
C PRO A 196 4.66 -10.43 -12.79
N ASP A 197 3.86 -11.48 -12.57
CA ASP A 197 4.43 -12.74 -12.08
C ASP A 197 5.36 -13.29 -13.16
N SER A 198 6.54 -13.74 -12.75
CA SER A 198 7.58 -14.30 -13.61
C SER A 198 7.16 -15.55 -14.40
N GLY A 199 5.89 -15.99 -14.27
CA GLY A 199 5.29 -17.15 -14.93
C GLY A 199 4.29 -16.81 -16.02
N THR A 200 4.18 -15.55 -16.48
CA THR A 200 3.30 -15.21 -17.61
C THR A 200 3.99 -14.30 -18.64
N ARG A 201 5.15 -14.72 -19.12
CA ARG A 201 5.59 -14.64 -20.53
C ARG A 201 6.88 -15.41 -20.75
#